data_AF-A0AA89B341-F1
#
_entry.id   AF-A0AA89B341-F1
#
_cell.length_a   1.000
_cell.length_b   1.000
_cell.length_c   1.000
_cell.angle_alpha   90.00
_cell.angle_beta   90.00
_cell.angle_gamma   90.00
#
_symmetry.space_group_name_H-M   'P 1'
#
loop_
_entity.id
_entity.type
_entity.pdbx_description
1 polymer ?
#
loop_
_entity_poly.entity_id
_entity_poly.type
_entity_poly.pdbx_seq_one_letter_code
_entity_poly.pdbx_strand_id
1 'polypeptide(L)'
;MMVAMLITLKAIIYLSKFLLRSLNHMENLQKNASSTNDSQSKLRKYASLNRTSEELLRSTIVFHVEGALLRSSSVFPYFMLVAFEAGGILRALVLLFLYPFVCLVSRELALKIMVFLCFFGIKKESFRIGTTVLPKFFLEDVGHEGFEVMMKCGKKVGVSDLPSVMVEGFLKEYLGVDAVIGRKLKVACGYFTGLMEAKTGSSVLNSGEKELDFHLIGFGCSSMFPHEHIFSHCKDVLLVNEAEKRKWNVLPRNKYPKSLIFHDGRLAFRPTSVDTLVMFLWLPLGLFLAIIRLIANLSLPYKLSLPLLAFTGMRGTISRSKLVASVELPRSYTCSNGGKSSIEVANHVQTEIARALGFECTSLTRKDKYMILA
;
A
#
# COMPACT_ATOMS: atom_id res chain seq x y z
N MET A 1 -4.33 -32.09 -22.50
CA MET A 1 -3.97 -30.68 -22.24
C MET A 1 -5.15 -29.74 -22.41
N MET A 2 -5.85 -29.74 -23.56
CA MET A 2 -7.00 -28.85 -23.83
C MET A 2 -8.19 -29.06 -22.85
N VAL A 3 -8.49 -30.31 -22.47
CA VAL A 3 -9.54 -30.63 -21.48
C VAL A 3 -9.19 -30.14 -20.07
N ALA A 4 -7.93 -30.30 -19.65
CA ALA A 4 -7.45 -29.79 -18.36
C ALA A 4 -7.48 -28.25 -18.32
N MET A 5 -7.16 -27.60 -19.44
CA MET A 5 -7.26 -26.15 -19.63
C MET A 5 -8.71 -25.66 -19.60
N LEU A 6 -9.65 -26.43 -20.16
CA LEU A 6 -11.07 -26.11 -20.14
C LEU A 6 -11.69 -26.27 -18.74
N ILE A 7 -11.26 -27.28 -17.99
CA ILE A 7 -11.68 -27.51 -16.59
C ILE A 7 -11.12 -26.42 -15.68
N THR A 8 -9.85 -26.05 -15.83
CA THR A 8 -9.27 -24.92 -15.10
C THR A 8 -9.96 -23.61 -15.46
N LEU A 9 -10.24 -23.35 -16.74
CA LEU A 9 -10.97 -22.16 -17.16
C LEU A 9 -12.40 -22.11 -16.58
N LYS A 10 -13.12 -23.24 -16.57
CA LYS A 10 -14.45 -23.32 -15.93
C LYS A 10 -14.38 -23.12 -14.42
N ALA A 11 -13.39 -23.70 -13.74
CA ALA A 11 -13.19 -23.52 -12.31
C ALA A 11 -12.81 -22.06 -11.97
N ILE A 12 -11.97 -21.42 -12.80
CA ILE A 12 -11.60 -20.00 -12.69
C ILE A 12 -12.81 -19.11 -12.92
N ILE A 13 -13.64 -19.39 -13.93
CA ILE A 13 -14.89 -18.65 -14.18
C ILE A 13 -15.87 -18.85 -13.02
N TYR A 14 -15.94 -20.04 -12.44
CA TYR A 14 -16.83 -20.31 -11.32
C TYR A 14 -16.35 -19.62 -10.04
N LEU A 15 -15.04 -19.69 -9.75
CA LEU A 15 -14.43 -19.03 -8.60
C LEU A 15 -14.48 -17.51 -8.74
N SER A 16 -14.25 -16.96 -9.94
CA SER A 16 -14.38 -15.52 -10.19
C SER A 16 -15.82 -15.06 -10.12
N LYS A 17 -16.79 -15.84 -10.61
CA LYS A 17 -18.22 -15.58 -10.43
C LYS A 17 -18.63 -15.65 -8.96
N PHE A 18 -18.12 -16.62 -8.19
CA PHE A 18 -18.38 -16.73 -6.76
C PHE A 18 -17.79 -15.55 -5.99
N LEU A 19 -16.55 -15.16 -6.30
CA LEU A 19 -15.89 -13.97 -5.75
C LEU A 19 -16.65 -12.68 -6.13
N LEU A 20 -17.04 -12.51 -7.40
CA LEU A 20 -17.86 -11.37 -7.85
C LEU A 20 -19.21 -11.35 -7.13
N ARG A 21 -19.84 -12.51 -6.93
CA ARG A 21 -21.16 -12.61 -6.28
C ARG A 21 -21.07 -12.30 -4.79
N SER A 22 -20.00 -12.74 -4.12
CA SER A 22 -19.69 -12.37 -2.74
C SER A 22 -19.42 -10.86 -2.60
N LEU A 23 -18.64 -10.28 -3.52
CA LEU A 23 -18.37 -8.83 -3.57
C LEU A 23 -19.64 -8.01 -3.84
N ASN A 24 -20.49 -8.43 -4.79
CA ASN A 24 -21.75 -7.76 -5.14
C ASN A 24 -22.80 -7.86 -4.00
N HIS A 25 -22.84 -8.98 -3.28
CA HIS A 25 -23.71 -9.14 -2.11
C HIS A 25 -23.31 -8.17 -0.99
N MET A 26 -22.01 -7.89 -0.83
CA MET A 26 -21.49 -6.96 0.15
C MET A 26 -21.77 -5.49 -0.25
N GLU A 27 -21.70 -5.14 -1.54
CA GLU A 27 -22.10 -3.82 -2.03
C GLU A 27 -23.60 -3.53 -1.84
N ASN A 28 -24.46 -4.53 -2.02
CA ASN A 28 -25.91 -4.36 -1.83
C ASN A 28 -26.31 -4.20 -0.36
N LEU A 29 -25.62 -4.89 0.58
CA LEU A 29 -25.83 -4.69 2.01
C LEU A 29 -25.36 -3.30 2.48
N GLN A 30 -24.28 -2.77 1.90
CA GLN A 30 -23.80 -1.41 2.21
C GLN A 30 -24.69 -0.30 1.62
N LYS A 31 -25.22 -0.46 0.39
CA LYS A 31 -26.10 0.55 -0.23
C LYS A 31 -27.40 0.73 0.55
N ASN A 32 -28.01 -0.35 1.01
CA ASN A 32 -29.34 -0.31 1.66
C ASN A 32 -29.31 0.33 3.06
N ALA A 33 -28.15 0.42 3.72
CA ALA A 33 -27.99 1.09 5.01
C ALA A 33 -27.65 2.58 4.91
N SER A 34 -27.44 3.13 3.70
CA SER A 34 -26.77 4.42 3.48
C SER A 34 -27.66 5.58 3.01
N SER A 35 -28.92 5.33 2.66
CA SER A 35 -29.79 6.33 2.01
C SER A 35 -30.36 7.41 2.94
N THR A 36 -30.28 7.25 4.27
CA THR A 36 -30.87 8.19 5.23
C THR A 36 -29.86 9.10 5.97
N ASN A 37 -28.54 8.86 5.87
CA ASN A 37 -27.50 9.59 6.62
C ASN A 37 -26.64 10.58 5.79
N ASP A 38 -26.88 10.70 4.47
CA ASP A 38 -26.02 11.48 3.55
C ASP A 38 -26.15 13.00 3.71
N SER A 39 -27.30 13.49 4.16
CA SER A 39 -27.59 14.92 4.32
C SER A 39 -27.06 15.51 5.64
N GLN A 40 -27.13 14.76 6.75
CA GLN A 40 -26.62 15.22 8.06
C GLN A 40 -25.08 15.20 8.17
N SER A 41 -24.42 14.24 7.53
CA SER A 41 -22.94 14.11 7.55
C SER A 41 -22.25 15.25 6.79
N LYS A 42 -22.78 15.62 5.62
CA LYS A 42 -22.32 16.80 4.85
C LYS A 42 -22.46 18.09 5.65
N LEU A 43 -23.58 18.29 6.37
CA LEU A 43 -23.81 19.51 7.15
C LEU A 43 -22.79 19.69 8.30
N ARG A 44 -22.41 18.59 8.99
CA ARG A 44 -21.37 18.62 10.04
C ARG A 44 -19.95 18.79 9.50
N LYS A 45 -19.68 18.30 8.28
CA LYS A 45 -18.40 18.43 7.58
C LYS A 45 -18.02 19.90 7.35
N TYR A 46 -18.99 20.74 6.98
CA TYR A 46 -18.75 22.18 6.77
C TYR A 46 -18.69 22.99 8.09
N ALA A 47 -19.43 22.59 9.12
CA ALA A 47 -19.43 23.30 10.40
C ALA A 47 -18.09 23.23 11.16
N SER A 48 -17.40 22.08 11.08
CA SER A 48 -16.11 21.87 11.76
C SER A 48 -14.90 22.41 10.98
N LEU A 49 -15.02 22.56 9.66
CA LEU A 49 -13.98 23.15 8.78
C LEU A 49 -14.05 24.68 8.69
N ASN A 50 -15.12 25.32 9.16
CA ASN A 50 -15.30 26.78 9.15
C ASN A 50 -14.63 27.50 10.34
N ARG A 51 -13.84 26.80 11.16
CA ARG A 51 -13.07 27.44 12.25
C ARG A 51 -11.87 28.21 11.70
N THR A 52 -11.49 29.26 12.43
CA THR A 52 -10.28 30.05 12.17
C THR A 52 -9.05 29.15 12.15
N SER A 53 -8.15 29.37 11.17
CA SER A 53 -6.95 28.56 10.98
C SER A 53 -6.08 28.44 12.24
N GLU A 54 -6.10 29.45 13.12
CA GLU A 54 -5.37 29.45 14.39
C GLU A 54 -5.95 28.47 15.43
N GLU A 55 -7.26 28.26 15.44
CA GLU A 55 -7.90 27.31 16.37
C GLU A 55 -7.61 25.85 15.97
N LEU A 56 -7.58 25.57 14.66
CA LEU A 56 -7.26 24.24 14.14
C LEU A 56 -5.80 23.87 14.41
N LEU A 57 -4.87 24.82 14.35
CA LEU A 57 -3.48 24.59 14.74
C LEU A 57 -3.29 24.27 16.22
N ARG A 58 -4.21 24.71 17.09
CA ARG A 58 -4.23 24.33 18.51
C ARG A 58 -5.01 23.05 18.76
N SER A 59 -5.71 22.50 17.78
CA SER A 59 -6.52 21.29 17.92
C SER A 59 -5.68 20.02 17.70
N THR A 60 -6.13 18.92 18.32
CA THR A 60 -5.59 17.57 18.08
C THR A 60 -6.60 16.76 17.29
N ILE A 61 -6.18 16.23 16.14
CA ILE A 61 -7.01 15.33 15.34
C ILE A 61 -6.68 13.88 15.65
N VAL A 62 -7.71 13.11 16.01
CA VAL A 62 -7.66 11.65 16.14
C VAL A 62 -8.36 11.08 14.92
N PHE A 63 -7.65 10.35 14.07
CA PHE A 63 -8.23 9.81 12.85
C PHE A 63 -8.05 8.30 12.73
N HIS A 64 -9.10 7.61 12.28
CA HIS A 64 -9.03 6.19 11.97
C HIS A 64 -8.39 6.01 10.59
N VAL A 65 -7.23 5.35 10.49
CA VAL A 65 -6.41 5.30 9.27
C VAL A 65 -7.19 4.71 8.08
N GLU A 66 -7.75 3.53 8.25
CA GLU A 66 -8.50 2.79 7.23
C GLU A 66 -9.84 3.46 6.89
N GLY A 67 -10.36 4.23 7.83
CA GLY A 67 -11.70 4.82 7.78
C GLY A 67 -11.69 6.23 7.21
N ALA A 68 -10.66 7.01 7.54
CA ALA A 68 -10.62 8.45 7.32
C ALA A 68 -9.52 8.89 6.36
N LEU A 69 -8.45 8.11 6.22
CA LEU A 69 -7.29 8.49 5.42
C LEU A 69 -7.19 7.69 4.10
N LEU A 70 -7.39 6.37 4.16
CA LEU A 70 -7.29 5.50 2.97
C LEU A 70 -8.57 5.55 2.12
N ARG A 71 -8.42 5.52 0.79
CA ARG A 71 -9.55 5.51 -0.17
C ARG A 71 -10.24 4.17 -0.20
N SER A 72 -9.47 3.09 -0.18
CA SER A 72 -9.99 1.72 -0.17
C SER A 72 -10.25 1.23 1.26
N SER A 73 -11.39 0.58 1.47
CA SER A 73 -11.71 -0.12 2.72
C SER A 73 -11.14 -1.54 2.77
N SER A 74 -10.56 -2.05 1.67
CA SER A 74 -9.97 -3.39 1.65
C SER A 74 -8.54 -3.37 2.18
N VAL A 75 -8.31 -4.13 3.26
CA VAL A 75 -6.98 -4.34 3.85
C VAL A 75 -6.18 -5.47 3.19
N PHE A 76 -6.82 -6.26 2.32
CA PHE A 76 -6.21 -7.42 1.67
C PHE A 76 -4.90 -7.09 0.93
N PRO A 77 -4.78 -6.01 0.15
CA PRO A 77 -3.53 -5.72 -0.58
C PRO A 77 -2.32 -5.59 0.34
N TYR A 78 -2.50 -4.99 1.53
CA TYR A 78 -1.42 -4.80 2.50
C TYR A 78 -1.00 -6.13 3.13
N PHE A 79 -1.97 -7.00 3.46
CA PHE A 79 -1.66 -8.34 3.94
C PHE A 79 -1.03 -9.23 2.86
N MET A 80 -1.47 -9.10 1.61
CA MET A 80 -0.87 -9.84 0.50
C MET A 80 0.59 -9.42 0.26
N LEU A 81 0.90 -8.12 0.37
CA LEU A 81 2.29 -7.63 0.33
C LEU A 81 3.13 -8.24 1.46
N VAL A 82 2.61 -8.25 2.69
CA VAL A 82 3.31 -8.89 3.81
C VAL A 82 3.51 -10.38 3.57
N ALA A 83 2.46 -11.10 3.14
CA ALA A 83 2.54 -12.53 2.88
C ALA A 83 3.59 -12.85 1.80
N PHE A 84 3.63 -12.08 0.72
CA PHE A 84 4.52 -12.29 -0.42
C PHE A 84 5.97 -11.90 -0.13
N GLU A 85 6.19 -10.70 0.41
CA GLU A 85 7.53 -10.16 0.64
C GLU A 85 8.18 -10.75 1.89
N ALA A 86 7.42 -10.93 2.98
CA ALA A 86 7.95 -11.38 4.27
C ALA A 86 7.91 -12.90 4.42
N GLY A 87 6.84 -13.51 3.91
CA GLY A 87 6.57 -14.94 4.07
C GLY A 87 6.82 -15.79 2.83
N GLY A 88 7.02 -15.17 1.69
CA GLY A 88 7.24 -15.84 0.42
C GLY A 88 5.95 -16.27 -0.30
N ILE A 89 6.15 -16.85 -1.48
CA ILE A 89 5.10 -17.11 -2.46
C ILE A 89 4.05 -18.13 -1.97
N LEU A 90 4.46 -19.13 -1.17
CA LEU A 90 3.56 -20.15 -0.63
C LEU A 90 2.56 -19.53 0.35
N ARG A 91 3.01 -18.62 1.22
CA ARG A 91 2.12 -17.93 2.18
C ARG A 91 1.13 -17.02 1.46
N ALA A 92 1.59 -16.30 0.44
CA ALA A 92 0.72 -15.50 -0.42
C ALA A 92 -0.36 -16.36 -1.10
N LEU A 93 -0.01 -17.55 -1.61
CA LEU A 93 -0.96 -18.50 -2.19
C LEU A 93 -2.00 -18.99 -1.17
N VAL A 94 -1.56 -19.34 0.05
CA VAL A 94 -2.46 -19.76 1.13
C VAL A 94 -3.43 -18.64 1.50
N LEU A 95 -2.96 -17.40 1.64
CA LEU A 95 -3.82 -16.25 1.91
C LEU A 95 -4.83 -16.04 0.79
N LEU A 96 -4.41 -16.10 -0.47
CA LEU A 96 -5.30 -15.93 -1.62
C LEU A 96 -6.39 -17.01 -1.65
N PHE A 97 -6.03 -18.27 -1.43
CA PHE A 97 -6.96 -19.39 -1.44
C PHE A 97 -7.98 -19.33 -0.29
N LEU A 98 -7.55 -18.88 0.89
CA LEU A 98 -8.42 -18.75 2.06
C LEU A 98 -9.24 -17.45 2.07
N TYR A 99 -8.87 -16.45 1.27
CA TYR A 99 -9.53 -15.15 1.25
C TYR A 99 -11.05 -15.18 1.02
N PRO A 100 -11.63 -16.03 0.13
CA PRO A 100 -13.08 -16.14 0.00
C PRO A 100 -13.77 -16.52 1.32
N PHE A 101 -13.15 -17.38 2.13
CA PHE A 101 -13.67 -17.78 3.44
C PHE A 101 -13.46 -16.70 4.51
N VAL A 102 -12.34 -15.97 4.44
CA VAL A 102 -12.07 -14.80 5.28
C VAL A 102 -13.13 -13.71 5.06
N CYS A 103 -13.67 -13.57 3.84
CA CYS A 103 -14.74 -12.63 3.54
C CYS A 103 -16.10 -13.01 4.16
N LEU A 104 -16.28 -14.26 4.61
CA LEU A 104 -17.55 -14.74 5.20
C LEU A 104 -17.63 -14.54 6.71
N VAL A 105 -16.52 -14.23 7.38
CA VAL A 105 -16.48 -14.04 8.83
C VAL A 105 -16.56 -12.56 9.21
N SER A 106 -16.73 -12.26 10.50
CA SER A 106 -16.77 -10.88 10.99
C SER A 106 -15.45 -10.15 10.71
N ARG A 107 -15.50 -8.82 10.55
CA ARG A 107 -14.31 -7.99 10.25
C ARG A 107 -13.15 -8.22 11.24
N GLU A 108 -13.47 -8.36 12.53
CA GLU A 108 -12.47 -8.65 13.57
C GLU A 108 -11.83 -10.02 13.42
N LEU A 109 -12.61 -11.05 13.12
CA LEU A 109 -12.10 -12.40 12.90
C LEU A 109 -11.32 -12.48 11.59
N ALA A 110 -11.83 -11.85 10.53
CA ALA A 110 -11.16 -11.76 9.24
C ALA A 110 -9.75 -11.16 9.38
N LEU A 111 -9.65 -10.05 10.13
CA LEU A 111 -8.37 -9.40 10.39
C LEU A 111 -7.43 -10.31 11.21
N LYS A 112 -7.93 -10.96 12.27
CA LYS A 112 -7.13 -11.91 13.05
C LYS A 112 -6.62 -13.09 12.20
N ILE A 113 -7.45 -13.63 11.30
CA ILE A 113 -7.05 -14.70 10.38
C ILE A 113 -5.97 -14.20 9.42
N MET A 114 -6.15 -13.03 8.79
CA MET A 114 -5.15 -12.47 7.88
C MET A 114 -3.83 -12.20 8.59
N VAL A 115 -3.87 -11.65 9.81
CA VAL A 115 -2.68 -11.43 10.64
C VAL A 115 -1.99 -12.74 10.97
N PHE A 116 -2.73 -13.77 11.37
CA PHE A 116 -2.17 -15.09 11.64
C PHE A 116 -1.47 -15.67 10.40
N LEU A 117 -2.17 -15.71 9.27
CA LEU A 117 -1.62 -16.23 8.01
C LEU A 117 -0.38 -15.47 7.55
N CYS A 118 -0.33 -14.14 7.74
CA CYS A 118 0.77 -13.31 7.26
C CYS A 118 1.99 -13.34 8.18
N PHE A 119 1.78 -13.27 9.50
CA PHE A 119 2.85 -13.02 10.47
C PHE A 119 3.37 -14.27 11.17
N PHE A 120 2.62 -15.38 11.19
CA PHE A 120 3.04 -16.57 11.91
C PHE A 120 4.42 -17.07 11.42
N GLY A 121 5.36 -17.18 12.36
CA GLY A 121 6.71 -17.68 12.09
C GLY A 121 7.65 -16.70 11.39
N ILE A 122 7.29 -15.42 11.25
CA ILE A 122 8.23 -14.38 10.79
C ILE A 122 9.13 -13.95 11.94
N LYS A 123 10.44 -13.88 11.72
CA LYS A 123 11.38 -13.30 12.69
C LYS A 123 11.13 -11.78 12.83
N LYS A 124 10.94 -11.30 14.05
CA LYS A 124 10.62 -9.89 14.34
C LYS A 124 11.66 -8.93 13.76
N GLU A 125 12.94 -9.27 13.92
CA GLU A 125 14.08 -8.46 13.46
C GLU A 125 14.20 -8.38 11.93
N SER A 126 13.71 -9.38 11.19
CA SER A 126 13.76 -9.39 9.73
C SER A 126 12.54 -8.70 9.10
N PHE A 127 11.53 -8.33 9.90
CA PHE A 127 10.32 -7.70 9.40
C PHE A 127 10.55 -6.21 9.13
N ARG A 128 10.93 -5.89 7.89
CA ARG A 128 11.22 -4.51 7.46
C ARG A 128 10.19 -3.96 6.48
N ILE A 129 9.28 -4.81 6.01
CA ILE A 129 8.29 -4.48 4.98
C ILE A 129 7.36 -3.35 5.40
N GLY A 130 7.13 -3.17 6.71
CA GLY A 130 6.39 -2.06 7.27
C GLY A 130 6.98 -0.67 7.00
N THR A 131 8.30 -0.57 6.87
CA THR A 131 9.00 0.72 6.63
C THR A 131 9.50 0.85 5.20
N THR A 132 9.70 -0.26 4.48
CA THR A 132 10.35 -0.24 3.16
C THR A 132 9.38 -0.36 2.00
N VAL A 133 8.41 -1.27 2.07
CA VAL A 133 7.52 -1.60 0.95
C VAL A 133 6.11 -1.04 1.16
N LEU A 134 5.52 -1.26 2.35
CA LEU A 134 4.16 -0.82 2.65
C LEU A 134 3.92 0.69 2.51
N PRO A 135 4.84 1.59 2.90
CA PRO A 135 4.59 3.03 2.81
C PRO A 135 4.26 3.52 1.39
N LYS A 136 4.89 2.94 0.37
CA LYS A 136 4.55 3.24 -1.03
C LYS A 136 3.07 2.96 -1.30
N PHE A 137 2.62 1.75 -0.97
CA PHE A 137 1.27 1.30 -1.28
C PHE A 137 0.20 2.00 -0.42
N PHE A 138 0.53 2.36 0.82
CA PHE A 138 -0.34 3.20 1.63
C PHE A 138 -0.46 4.61 1.05
N LEU A 139 0.66 5.27 0.69
CA LEU A 139 0.64 6.60 0.08
C LEU A 139 -0.15 6.65 -1.23
N GLU A 140 -0.03 5.64 -2.08
CA GLU A 140 -0.81 5.50 -3.32
C GLU A 140 -2.32 5.28 -3.07
N ASP A 141 -2.72 4.95 -1.84
CA ASP A 141 -4.12 4.79 -1.42
C ASP A 141 -4.61 5.93 -0.51
N VAL A 142 -3.78 6.91 -0.15
CA VAL A 142 -4.21 8.07 0.64
C VAL A 142 -5.13 8.95 -0.19
N GLY A 143 -6.29 9.30 0.37
CA GLY A 143 -7.21 10.28 -0.20
C GLY A 143 -6.72 11.70 0.03
N HIS A 144 -6.69 12.51 -1.04
CA HIS A 144 -6.26 13.89 -0.95
C HIS A 144 -7.09 14.70 0.05
N GLU A 145 -8.40 14.47 0.06
CA GLU A 145 -9.39 15.15 0.88
C GLU A 145 -9.21 14.81 2.38
N GLY A 146 -9.01 13.54 2.71
CA GLY A 146 -8.74 13.11 4.09
C GLY A 146 -7.38 13.62 4.59
N PHE A 147 -6.38 13.63 3.71
CA PHE A 147 -5.07 14.21 4.01
C PHE A 147 -5.14 15.72 4.27
N GLU A 148 -5.93 16.48 3.51
CA GLU A 148 -6.07 17.93 3.72
C GLU A 148 -6.68 18.26 5.09
N VAL A 149 -7.70 17.51 5.51
CA VAL A 149 -8.31 17.65 6.84
C VAL A 149 -7.28 17.38 7.94
N MET A 150 -6.49 16.32 7.79
CA MET A 150 -5.43 15.96 8.74
C MET A 150 -4.36 17.07 8.84
N MET A 151 -3.97 17.67 7.72
CA MET A 151 -2.92 18.69 7.67
C MET A 151 -3.33 20.07 8.22
N LYS A 152 -4.63 20.34 8.36
CA LYS A 152 -5.14 21.58 8.97
C LYS A 152 -4.97 21.61 10.50
N CYS A 153 -4.80 20.45 11.12
CA CYS A 153 -4.70 20.33 12.58
C CYS A 153 -3.24 20.32 13.03
N GLY A 154 -2.97 20.87 14.22
CA GLY A 154 -1.61 20.93 14.77
C GLY A 154 -1.05 19.57 15.14
N LYS A 155 -1.71 18.89 16.09
CA LYS A 155 -1.31 17.53 16.54
C LYS A 155 -2.15 16.47 15.85
N LYS A 156 -1.50 15.38 15.43
CA LYS A 156 -2.08 14.29 14.63
C LYS A 156 -1.88 12.95 15.35
N VAL A 157 -2.99 12.26 15.62
CA VAL A 157 -2.99 10.93 16.24
C VAL A 157 -3.71 9.95 15.31
N GLY A 158 -2.99 8.95 14.81
CA GLY A 158 -3.54 7.91 13.95
C GLY A 158 -3.96 6.69 14.75
N VAL A 159 -5.21 6.26 14.61
CA VAL A 159 -5.74 5.02 15.20
C VAL A 159 -5.94 4.01 14.08
N SER A 160 -5.47 2.78 14.28
CA SER A 160 -5.56 1.74 13.26
C SER A 160 -5.86 0.38 13.87
N ASP A 161 -6.74 -0.34 13.19
CA ASP A 161 -7.01 -1.74 13.47
C ASP A 161 -5.88 -2.65 12.99
N LEU A 162 -5.07 -2.21 12.04
CA LEU A 162 -3.92 -2.97 11.54
C LEU A 162 -2.82 -3.14 12.61
N PRO A 163 -1.96 -4.16 12.45
CA PRO A 163 -0.75 -4.28 13.24
C PRO A 163 0.11 -3.01 13.19
N SER A 164 0.58 -2.53 14.35
CA SER A 164 1.40 -1.31 14.45
C SER A 164 2.63 -1.38 13.54
N VAL A 165 3.24 -2.57 13.46
CA VAL A 165 4.41 -2.84 12.61
C VAL A 165 4.16 -2.59 11.12
N MET A 166 2.90 -2.58 10.65
CA MET A 166 2.55 -2.30 9.26
C MET A 166 2.37 -0.81 8.97
N VAL A 167 1.82 -0.05 9.91
CA VAL A 167 1.33 1.32 9.68
C VAL A 167 2.18 2.41 10.32
N GLU A 168 2.91 2.10 11.39
CA GLU A 168 3.61 3.10 12.19
C GLU A 168 4.70 3.84 11.40
N GLY A 169 5.50 3.11 10.62
CA GLY A 169 6.52 3.70 9.76
C GLY A 169 5.92 4.64 8.72
N PHE A 170 4.86 4.20 8.02
CA PHE A 170 4.12 5.03 7.08
C PHE A 170 3.60 6.33 7.71
N LEU A 171 2.92 6.25 8.85
CA LEU A 171 2.27 7.40 9.48
C LEU A 171 3.28 8.40 10.06
N LYS A 172 4.27 7.90 10.81
CA LYS A 172 5.25 8.77 11.49
C LYS A 172 6.24 9.35 10.48
N GLU A 173 6.80 8.51 9.60
CA GLU A 173 7.90 8.91 8.75
C GLU A 173 7.45 9.71 7.52
N TYR A 174 6.31 9.35 6.91
CA TYR A 174 5.88 9.97 5.66
C TYR A 174 4.78 11.01 5.83
N LEU A 175 3.88 10.84 6.81
CA LEU A 175 2.77 11.76 7.05
C LEU A 175 3.01 12.72 8.23
N GLY A 176 4.09 12.53 8.99
CA GLY A 176 4.41 13.35 10.16
C GLY A 176 3.31 13.29 11.21
N VAL A 177 2.79 12.09 11.48
CA VAL A 177 1.82 11.83 12.56
C VAL A 177 2.58 11.71 13.89
N ASP A 178 2.11 12.41 14.92
CA ASP A 178 2.81 12.52 16.21
C ASP A 178 2.71 11.22 17.03
N ALA A 179 1.54 10.57 17.01
CA ALA A 179 1.30 9.33 17.74
C ALA A 179 0.46 8.35 16.92
N VAL A 180 0.79 7.06 17.02
CA VAL A 180 0.07 5.98 16.33
C VAL A 180 -0.38 4.95 17.34
N ILE A 181 -1.69 4.69 17.37
CA ILE A 181 -2.33 3.66 18.18
C ILE A 181 -2.73 2.53 17.23
N GLY A 182 -1.79 1.60 17.00
CA GLY A 182 -2.04 0.37 16.26
C GLY A 182 -2.16 -0.84 17.19
N ARG A 183 -2.63 -1.97 16.66
CA ARG A 183 -2.64 -3.22 17.45
C ARG A 183 -1.25 -3.84 17.52
N LYS A 184 -0.81 -4.25 18.72
CA LYS A 184 0.49 -4.91 18.90
C LYS A 184 0.39 -6.40 18.59
N LEU A 185 1.46 -6.96 17.99
CA LEU A 185 1.59 -8.39 17.74
C LEU A 185 2.35 -9.06 18.88
N LYS A 186 1.87 -10.24 19.30
CA LYS A 186 2.57 -11.07 20.28
C LYS A 186 3.82 -11.69 19.64
N VAL A 187 4.91 -11.72 20.40
CA VAL A 187 6.21 -12.24 19.98
C VAL A 187 6.64 -13.33 20.95
N ALA A 188 7.07 -14.47 20.44
CA ALA A 188 7.64 -15.57 21.20
C ALA A 188 8.97 -15.99 20.57
N CYS A 189 10.03 -16.11 21.39
CA CYS A 189 11.37 -16.50 20.94
C CYS A 189 11.92 -15.66 19.75
N GLY A 190 11.55 -14.38 19.66
CA GLY A 190 11.96 -13.50 18.56
C GLY A 190 11.14 -13.65 17.26
N TYR A 191 10.11 -14.49 17.25
CA TYR A 191 9.20 -14.69 16.12
C TYR A 191 7.80 -14.15 16.44
N PHE A 192 7.12 -13.62 15.42
CA PHE A 192 5.71 -13.26 15.53
C PHE A 192 4.85 -14.52 15.62
N THR A 193 3.92 -14.54 16.58
CA THR A 193 2.99 -15.66 16.79
C THR A 193 1.76 -15.58 15.89
N GLY A 194 1.62 -14.50 15.12
CA GLY A 194 0.40 -14.24 14.32
C GLY A 194 -0.82 -13.88 15.16
N LEU A 195 -0.67 -13.67 16.47
CA LEU A 195 -1.74 -13.26 17.37
C LEU A 195 -1.60 -11.79 17.75
N MET A 196 -2.72 -11.09 17.77
CA MET A 196 -2.80 -9.70 18.20
C MET A 196 -3.09 -9.61 19.69
N GLU A 197 -2.58 -8.57 20.34
CA GLU A 197 -3.04 -8.18 21.67
C GLU A 197 -4.51 -7.78 21.62
N ALA A 198 -5.22 -7.95 22.74
CA ALA A 198 -6.59 -7.48 22.85
C ALA A 198 -6.63 -5.96 22.64
N LYS A 199 -7.73 -5.45 22.09
CA LYS A 199 -7.94 -4.00 22.00
C LYS A 199 -7.89 -3.43 23.43
N THR A 200 -6.81 -2.75 23.76
CA THR A 200 -6.73 -2.03 25.04
C THR A 200 -7.69 -0.85 24.92
N GLY A 201 -8.84 -0.95 25.58
CA GLY A 201 -9.79 0.15 25.65
C GLY A 201 -9.13 1.35 26.32
N SER A 202 -9.11 2.49 25.61
CA SER A 202 -8.93 3.89 26.05
C SER A 202 -7.82 4.28 27.05
N SER A 203 -7.03 3.38 27.63
CA SER A 203 -6.08 3.74 28.69
C SER A 203 -4.85 4.53 28.20
N VAL A 204 -4.60 4.54 26.89
CA VAL A 204 -3.50 5.32 26.29
C VAL A 204 -3.82 6.81 26.22
N LEU A 205 -5.09 7.21 26.20
CA LEU A 205 -5.48 8.62 26.33
C LEU A 205 -5.40 9.12 27.80
N ASN A 206 -5.31 8.21 28.77
CA ASN A 206 -5.23 8.55 30.20
C ASN A 206 -3.80 8.66 30.73
N SER A 207 -2.77 8.22 29.99
CA SER A 207 -1.36 8.30 30.44
C SER A 207 -0.68 9.64 30.13
N GLY A 208 -1.47 10.68 29.88
CA GLY A 208 -1.03 12.04 29.64
C GLY A 208 -1.84 13.03 30.47
N GLU A 209 -2.00 12.78 31.77
CA GLU A 209 -2.46 13.79 32.72
C GLU A 209 -1.45 14.94 32.79
N LYS A 210 -1.59 15.89 31.87
CA LYS A 210 -1.55 17.32 32.16
C LYS A 210 -2.65 17.96 31.34
N GLU A 211 -3.66 18.48 32.03
CA GLU A 211 -4.66 19.40 31.49
C GLU A 211 -3.99 20.41 30.56
N LEU A 212 -4.16 20.19 29.27
CA LEU A 212 -4.04 21.23 28.27
C LEU A 212 -5.35 21.12 27.50
N ASP A 213 -6.07 22.23 27.49
CA ASP A 213 -7.36 22.46 26.85
C ASP A 213 -7.25 22.31 25.31
N PHE A 214 -6.93 21.09 24.86
CA PHE A 214 -6.79 20.76 23.45
C PHE A 214 -8.16 20.32 22.94
N HIS A 215 -8.69 21.09 21.98
CA HIS A 215 -9.89 20.72 21.25
C HIS A 215 -9.62 19.43 20.45
N LEU A 216 -10.31 18.34 20.80
CA LEU A 216 -10.12 17.02 20.21
C LEU A 216 -11.15 16.76 19.10
N ILE A 217 -10.66 16.57 17.86
CA ILE A 217 -11.49 16.31 16.67
C ILE A 217 -11.33 14.85 16.28
N GLY A 218 -12.43 14.09 16.27
CA GLY A 218 -12.47 12.73 15.76
C GLY A 218 -12.69 12.72 14.24
N PHE A 219 -11.99 11.87 13.50
CA PHE A 219 -12.17 11.72 12.06
C PHE A 219 -12.24 10.23 11.68
N GLY A 220 -13.35 9.78 11.08
CA GLY A 220 -13.56 8.36 10.81
C GLY A 220 -14.66 8.06 9.80
N CYS A 221 -14.95 6.77 9.58
CA CYS A 221 -15.99 6.33 8.64
C CYS A 221 -17.25 5.74 9.32
N SER A 222 -18.43 6.22 8.92
CA SER A 222 -19.77 5.87 9.47
C SER A 222 -20.04 4.38 9.59
N SER A 223 -19.48 3.56 8.68
CA SER A 223 -19.69 2.12 8.65
C SER A 223 -18.83 1.33 9.65
N MET A 224 -17.90 1.99 10.34
CA MET A 224 -16.91 1.40 11.25
C MET A 224 -17.08 1.86 12.70
N PHE A 225 -17.97 2.82 12.95
CA PHE A 225 -18.21 3.45 14.26
C PHE A 225 -18.98 2.66 15.34
N PRO A 226 -19.65 1.50 15.13
CA PRO A 226 -20.42 0.92 16.24
C PRO A 226 -19.59 0.47 17.45
N HIS A 227 -18.25 0.46 17.40
CA HIS A 227 -17.42 -0.20 18.42
C HIS A 227 -16.21 0.58 18.97
N GLU A 228 -16.07 1.88 18.74
CA GLU A 228 -14.91 2.62 19.27
C GLU A 228 -15.29 3.68 20.30
N HIS A 229 -15.12 3.33 21.59
CA HIS A 229 -15.03 4.27 22.72
C HIS A 229 -13.84 5.25 22.62
N ILE A 230 -13.13 5.28 21.49
CA ILE A 230 -11.95 6.13 21.27
C ILE A 230 -12.38 7.57 20.99
N PHE A 231 -13.56 7.77 20.39
CA PHE A 231 -14.10 9.09 20.06
C PHE A 231 -15.04 9.66 21.13
N SER A 232 -15.26 8.97 22.25
CA SER A 232 -16.15 9.46 23.32
C SER A 232 -15.64 10.75 23.97
N HIS A 233 -14.32 10.98 23.90
CA HIS A 233 -13.67 12.19 24.42
C HIS A 233 -13.52 13.30 23.35
N CYS A 234 -13.96 13.07 22.11
CA CYS A 234 -13.88 14.07 21.05
C CYS A 234 -15.05 15.06 21.13
N LYS A 235 -14.75 16.36 21.08
CA LYS A 235 -15.77 17.42 21.09
C LYS A 235 -16.51 17.47 19.76
N ASP A 236 -15.80 17.25 18.65
CA ASP A 236 -16.35 17.25 17.29
C ASP A 236 -15.94 15.96 16.55
N VAL A 237 -16.86 15.32 15.82
CA VAL A 237 -16.58 14.10 15.03
C VAL A 237 -16.94 14.30 13.56
N LEU A 238 -15.91 14.28 12.71
CA LEU A 238 -15.99 14.28 11.25
C LEU A 238 -16.19 12.85 10.74
N LEU A 239 -17.36 12.60 10.17
CA LEU A 239 -17.73 11.32 9.59
C LEU A 239 -17.70 11.38 8.07
N VAL A 240 -17.00 10.42 7.46
CA VAL A 240 -16.95 10.22 6.01
C VAL A 240 -17.69 8.94 5.65
N ASN A 241 -18.42 8.96 4.54
CA ASN A 241 -19.05 7.76 4.00
C ASN A 241 -18.11 7.01 3.04
N GLU A 242 -18.22 5.68 2.97
CA GLU A 242 -17.39 4.86 2.05
C GLU A 242 -17.61 5.24 0.58
N ALA A 243 -18.83 5.63 0.21
CA ALA A 243 -19.14 6.12 -1.14
C ALA A 243 -18.43 7.43 -1.49
N GLU A 244 -18.18 8.29 -0.50
CA GLU A 244 -17.39 9.52 -0.70
C GLU A 244 -15.91 9.18 -0.87
N LYS A 245 -15.36 8.26 -0.05
CA LYS A 245 -13.96 7.85 -0.11
C LYS A 245 -13.56 7.27 -1.46
N ARG A 246 -14.45 6.50 -2.10
CA ARG A 246 -14.19 5.96 -3.44
C ARG A 246 -14.05 7.04 -4.52
N LYS A 247 -14.66 8.23 -4.30
CA LYS A 247 -14.58 9.38 -5.22
C LYS A 247 -13.40 10.30 -4.93
N TRP A 248 -12.70 10.10 -3.82
CA TRP A 248 -11.53 10.90 -3.46
C TRP A 248 -10.42 10.77 -4.49
N ASN A 249 -9.65 11.83 -4.62
CA ASN A 249 -8.47 11.85 -5.47
C ASN A 249 -7.29 11.18 -4.76
N VAL A 250 -6.41 10.53 -5.51
CA VAL A 250 -5.14 10.03 -4.96
C VAL A 250 -4.31 11.24 -4.53
N LEU A 251 -3.70 11.17 -3.35
CA LEU A 251 -2.78 12.20 -2.88
C LEU A 251 -1.64 12.39 -3.91
N PRO A 252 -1.49 13.59 -4.49
CA PRO A 252 -0.42 13.85 -5.43
C PRO A 252 0.96 13.74 -4.76
N ARG A 253 1.94 13.13 -5.44
CA ARG A 253 3.29 12.88 -4.90
C ARG A 253 4.02 14.15 -4.45
N ASN A 254 3.76 15.28 -5.11
CA ASN A 254 4.33 16.59 -4.76
C ASN A 254 3.75 17.18 -3.46
N LYS A 255 2.66 16.62 -2.93
CA LYS A 255 2.05 17.04 -1.65
C LYS A 255 2.48 16.16 -0.48
N TYR A 256 3.34 15.16 -0.70
CA TYR A 256 3.83 14.31 0.37
C TYR A 256 4.71 15.13 1.33
N PRO A 257 4.49 15.08 2.66
CA PRO A 257 5.33 15.80 3.62
C PRO A 257 6.80 15.40 3.55
N LYS A 258 7.06 14.12 3.27
CA LYS A 258 8.39 13.57 3.02
C LYS A 258 8.40 12.84 1.68
N SER A 259 9.45 13.08 0.89
CA SER A 259 9.66 12.37 -0.37
C SER A 259 9.77 10.86 -0.16
N LEU A 260 9.04 10.11 -0.98
CA LEU A 260 9.04 8.65 -0.91
C LEU A 260 10.39 8.10 -1.38
N ILE A 261 11.14 7.47 -0.46
CA ILE A 261 12.33 6.69 -0.80
C ILE A 261 11.85 5.32 -1.29
N PHE A 262 11.88 5.12 -2.60
CA PHE A 262 11.39 3.90 -3.20
C PHE A 262 12.41 2.76 -3.06
N HIS A 263 11.98 1.69 -2.40
CA HIS A 263 12.62 0.39 -2.48
C HIS A 263 11.77 -0.52 -3.36
N ASP A 264 12.39 -1.11 -4.37
CA ASP A 264 11.70 -2.00 -5.29
C ASP A 264 11.33 -3.28 -4.54
N GLY A 265 10.04 -3.43 -4.22
CA GLY A 265 9.48 -4.69 -3.76
C GLY A 265 9.47 -5.69 -4.91
N ARG A 266 9.31 -6.98 -4.61
CA ARG A 266 9.14 -8.01 -5.64
C ARG A 266 7.84 -7.81 -6.44
N LEU A 267 6.84 -7.13 -5.87
CA LEU A 267 5.61 -6.76 -6.55
C LEU A 267 5.63 -5.31 -7.06
N ALA A 268 5.44 -5.15 -8.37
CA ALA A 268 5.40 -3.84 -9.02
C ALA A 268 4.03 -3.14 -8.92
N PHE A 269 2.96 -3.88 -8.65
CA PHE A 269 1.57 -3.40 -8.60
C PHE A 269 0.95 -3.62 -7.22
N ARG A 270 -0.12 -2.87 -6.89
CA ARG A 270 -0.89 -3.06 -5.66
C ARG A 270 -1.70 -4.36 -5.76
N PRO A 271 -1.43 -5.39 -4.94
CA PRO A 271 -2.02 -6.70 -5.15
C PRO A 271 -3.46 -6.77 -4.66
N THR A 272 -4.43 -6.34 -5.48
CA THR A 272 -5.84 -6.62 -5.21
C THR A 272 -6.10 -8.14 -5.31
N SER A 273 -7.19 -8.63 -4.73
CA SER A 273 -7.49 -10.07 -4.76
C SER A 273 -7.61 -10.60 -6.19
N VAL A 274 -8.17 -9.80 -7.09
CA VAL A 274 -8.30 -10.14 -8.51
C VAL A 274 -6.95 -10.07 -9.22
N ASP A 275 -6.19 -9.00 -9.03
CA ASP A 275 -4.87 -8.86 -9.69
C ASP A 275 -3.90 -9.95 -9.24
N THR A 276 -3.94 -10.30 -7.96
CA THR A 276 -3.12 -11.38 -7.39
C THR A 276 -3.52 -12.73 -7.97
N LEU A 277 -4.82 -13.00 -8.11
CA LEU A 277 -5.31 -14.21 -8.76
C LEU A 277 -4.83 -14.28 -10.22
N VAL A 278 -4.97 -13.19 -10.98
CA VAL A 278 -4.49 -13.10 -12.36
C VAL A 278 -2.99 -13.35 -12.45
N MET A 279 -2.19 -12.74 -11.57
CA MET A 279 -0.75 -12.94 -11.49
C MET A 279 -0.41 -14.42 -11.27
N PHE A 280 -1.03 -15.09 -10.29
CA PHE A 280 -0.75 -16.49 -10.00
C PHE A 280 -1.23 -17.45 -11.08
N LEU A 281 -2.35 -17.16 -11.74
CA LEU A 281 -2.82 -17.94 -12.89
C LEU A 281 -1.90 -17.78 -14.10
N TRP A 282 -1.36 -16.58 -14.31
CA TRP A 282 -0.44 -16.31 -15.41
C TRP A 282 0.95 -16.90 -15.17
N LEU A 283 1.42 -17.02 -13.94
CA LEU A 283 2.77 -17.49 -13.61
C LEU A 283 3.14 -18.86 -14.24
N PRO A 284 2.33 -19.94 -14.11
CA PRO A 284 2.64 -21.22 -14.75
C PRO A 284 2.53 -21.15 -16.29
N LEU A 285 1.58 -20.37 -16.82
CA LEU A 285 1.43 -20.16 -18.27
C LEU A 285 2.64 -19.41 -18.83
N GLY A 286 3.12 -18.40 -18.12
CA GLY A 286 4.30 -17.61 -18.45
C GLY A 286 5.57 -18.45 -18.42
N LEU A 287 5.73 -19.34 -17.44
CA LEU A 287 6.84 -20.29 -17.40
C LEU A 287 6.81 -21.26 -18.59
N PHE A 288 5.66 -21.84 -18.90
CA PHE A 288 5.51 -22.72 -20.07
C PHE A 288 5.80 -21.99 -21.38
N LEU A 289 5.29 -20.76 -21.52
CA LEU A 289 5.56 -19.90 -22.67
C LEU A 289 7.06 -19.55 -22.77
N ALA A 290 7.73 -19.29 -21.65
CA ALA A 290 9.17 -19.03 -21.61
C ALA A 290 9.98 -20.26 -22.06
N ILE A 291 9.59 -21.47 -21.64
CA ILE A 291 10.22 -22.73 -22.07
C ILE A 291 10.03 -22.94 -23.58
N ILE A 292 8.83 -22.74 -24.11
CA ILE A 292 8.56 -22.82 -25.56
C ILE A 292 9.43 -21.83 -26.32
N ARG A 293 9.50 -20.57 -25.85
CA ARG A 293 10.34 -19.53 -26.48
C ARG A 293 11.81 -19.90 -26.45
N LEU A 294 12.31 -20.47 -25.34
CA LEU A 294 13.68 -20.94 -25.21
C LEU A 294 13.97 -22.07 -26.21
N ILE A 295 13.12 -23.08 -26.28
CA ILE A 295 13.25 -24.19 -27.23
C ILE A 295 13.20 -23.69 -28.67
N ALA A 296 12.22 -22.84 -29.01
CA ALA A 296 12.09 -22.25 -30.34
C ALA A 296 13.35 -21.46 -30.75
N ASN A 297 13.94 -20.72 -29.80
CA ASN A 297 15.16 -19.95 -30.07
C ASN A 297 16.40 -20.84 -30.23
N LEU A 298 16.48 -21.97 -29.53
CA LEU A 298 17.61 -22.91 -29.60
C LEU A 298 17.51 -23.88 -30.79
N SER A 299 16.30 -24.26 -31.20
CA SER A 299 16.07 -25.31 -32.20
C SER A 299 15.77 -24.80 -33.61
N LEU A 300 15.29 -23.56 -33.79
CA LEU A 300 14.88 -23.03 -35.09
C LEU A 300 15.89 -22.00 -35.64
N PRO A 301 16.13 -21.98 -36.97
CA PRO A 301 16.88 -20.90 -37.61
C PRO A 301 16.24 -19.53 -37.36
N TYR A 302 17.05 -18.47 -37.29
CA TYR A 302 16.60 -17.09 -37.00
C TYR A 302 15.41 -16.61 -37.83
N LYS A 303 15.33 -17.03 -39.10
CA LYS A 303 14.23 -16.66 -40.01
C LYS A 303 12.85 -17.15 -39.51
N LEU A 304 12.80 -18.25 -38.76
CA LEU A 304 11.58 -18.83 -38.20
C LEU A 304 11.40 -18.50 -36.72
N SER A 305 12.49 -18.47 -35.95
CA SER A 305 12.41 -18.15 -34.53
C SER A 305 11.97 -16.70 -34.30
N LEU A 306 12.46 -15.72 -35.06
CA LEU A 306 12.11 -14.31 -34.84
C LEU A 306 10.61 -14.00 -34.99
N PRO A 307 9.91 -14.42 -36.07
CA PRO A 307 8.46 -14.24 -36.15
C PRO A 307 7.69 -14.97 -35.07
N LEU A 308 8.13 -16.18 -34.69
CA LEU A 308 7.47 -16.98 -33.64
C LEU A 308 7.64 -16.33 -32.25
N LEU A 309 8.83 -15.84 -31.95
CA LEU A 309 9.11 -15.12 -30.71
C LEU A 309 8.33 -13.78 -30.67
N ALA A 310 8.25 -13.06 -31.79
CA ALA A 310 7.44 -11.85 -31.91
C ALA A 310 5.93 -12.13 -31.74
N PHE A 311 5.42 -13.18 -32.39
CA PHE A 311 4.02 -13.61 -32.29
C PHE A 311 3.64 -13.99 -30.86
N THR A 312 4.54 -14.67 -30.14
CA THR A 312 4.30 -14.99 -28.73
C THR A 312 4.39 -13.77 -27.83
N GLY A 313 4.78 -12.59 -28.32
CA GLY A 313 4.79 -11.34 -27.57
C GLY A 313 6.18 -10.87 -27.11
N MET A 314 7.28 -11.47 -27.59
CA MET A 314 8.61 -10.90 -27.34
C MET A 314 8.84 -9.70 -28.25
N ARG A 315 9.07 -8.54 -27.63
CA ARG A 315 9.52 -7.33 -28.33
C ARG A 315 11.04 -7.26 -28.24
N GLY A 316 11.70 -7.58 -29.35
CA GLY A 316 13.12 -7.31 -29.49
C GLY A 316 13.33 -5.84 -29.80
N THR A 317 13.99 -5.10 -28.91
CA THR A 317 14.45 -3.75 -29.24
C THR A 317 15.81 -3.91 -29.90
N ILE A 318 15.88 -3.79 -31.23
CA ILE A 318 17.16 -3.71 -31.93
C ILE A 318 17.70 -2.31 -31.65
N SER A 319 18.57 -2.20 -30.65
CA SER A 319 19.42 -1.02 -30.53
C SER A 319 20.42 -1.06 -31.67
N ARG A 320 20.03 -0.54 -32.85
CA ARG A 320 21.04 -0.05 -33.78
C ARG A 320 21.73 1.08 -33.04
N SER A 321 23.05 1.05 -32.92
CA SER A 321 23.88 2.12 -32.35
C SER A 321 23.83 3.44 -33.15
N LYS A 322 22.77 3.67 -33.93
CA LYS A 322 22.47 4.92 -34.61
C LYS A 322 21.14 5.45 -34.08
N LEU A 323 21.26 6.56 -33.33
CA LEU A 323 20.22 7.56 -33.10
C LEU A 323 19.15 7.23 -32.04
N VAL A 324 19.55 6.86 -30.83
CA VAL A 324 19.25 7.83 -29.76
C VAL A 324 20.31 8.89 -30.01
N ALA A 325 19.93 10.14 -30.24
CA ALA A 325 20.87 11.23 -30.05
C ALA A 325 21.43 10.98 -28.67
N SER A 326 22.65 10.44 -28.63
CA SER A 326 23.41 10.33 -27.41
C SER A 326 23.26 11.71 -26.82
N VAL A 327 22.67 11.79 -25.63
CA VAL A 327 23.06 12.86 -24.74
C VAL A 327 24.53 12.53 -24.49
N GLU A 328 25.37 12.91 -25.46
CA GLU A 328 26.81 12.89 -25.30
C GLU A 328 27.00 13.80 -24.13
N LEU A 329 27.43 13.19 -23.02
CA LEU A 329 27.85 13.95 -21.88
C LEU A 329 28.77 15.05 -22.40
N PRO A 330 28.51 16.33 -22.06
CA PRO A 330 29.40 17.42 -22.44
C PRO A 330 30.83 16.98 -22.18
N ARG A 331 31.77 17.30 -23.08
CA ARG A 331 33.16 16.81 -22.94
C ARG A 331 33.75 17.11 -21.55
N SER A 332 33.30 18.18 -20.89
CA SER A 332 33.60 18.57 -19.51
C SER A 332 33.12 17.61 -18.41
N TYR A 333 32.12 16.76 -18.68
CA TYR A 333 31.57 15.73 -17.80
C TYR A 333 31.91 14.31 -18.30
N THR A 334 33.15 14.11 -18.76
CA THR A 334 33.67 12.80 -19.15
C THR A 334 34.97 12.48 -18.38
N CYS A 335 35.25 11.20 -18.16
CA CYS A 335 36.45 10.79 -17.44
C CYS A 335 37.74 11.11 -18.22
N SER A 336 37.71 10.96 -19.55
CA SER A 336 38.88 11.15 -20.40
C SER A 336 39.16 12.63 -20.66
N ASN A 337 38.19 13.35 -21.24
CA ASN A 337 38.43 14.70 -21.75
C ASN A 337 38.03 15.80 -20.75
N GLY A 338 37.21 15.46 -19.75
CA GLY A 338 36.74 16.39 -18.73
C GLY A 338 37.54 16.34 -17.42
N GLY A 339 38.46 15.38 -17.28
CA GLY A 339 39.23 15.18 -16.05
C GLY A 339 38.39 14.81 -14.82
N LYS A 340 37.12 14.44 -15.02
CA LYS A 340 36.18 14.08 -13.95
C LYS A 340 36.40 12.65 -13.51
N SER A 341 36.21 12.38 -12.23
CA SER A 341 36.21 11.00 -11.73
C SER A 341 35.01 10.23 -12.30
N SER A 342 35.13 8.89 -12.40
CA SER A 342 34.02 8.02 -12.79
C SER A 342 32.79 8.19 -11.89
N ILE A 343 33.02 8.55 -10.62
CA ILE A 343 31.98 8.82 -9.63
C ILE A 343 31.23 10.12 -9.97
N GLU A 344 31.94 11.20 -10.28
CA GLU A 344 31.31 12.48 -10.69
C GLU A 344 30.49 12.32 -11.96
N VAL A 345 31.02 11.60 -12.95
CA VAL A 345 30.31 11.34 -14.20
C VAL A 345 29.05 10.50 -13.95
N ALA A 346 29.14 9.44 -13.14
CA ALA A 346 28.00 8.61 -12.79
C ALA A 346 26.91 9.39 -12.03
N ASN A 347 27.30 10.22 -11.06
CA ASN A 347 26.36 11.07 -10.31
C ASN A 347 25.65 12.08 -11.22
N HIS A 348 26.37 12.66 -12.18
CA HIS A 348 25.79 13.58 -13.15
C HIS A 348 24.77 12.86 -14.06
N VAL A 349 25.13 11.70 -14.62
CA VAL A 349 24.19 10.88 -15.42
C VAL A 349 22.95 10.50 -14.61
N GLN A 350 23.12 10.06 -13.36
CA GLN A 350 22.01 9.73 -12.49
C GLN A 350 21.09 10.94 -12.26
N THR A 351 21.66 12.13 -12.06
CA THR A 351 20.91 13.38 -11.89
C THR A 351 20.11 13.75 -13.13
N GLU A 352 20.69 13.61 -14.32
CA GLU A 352 19.99 13.86 -15.59
C GLU A 352 18.83 12.88 -15.82
N ILE A 353 19.05 11.58 -15.54
CA ILE A 353 18.00 10.55 -15.61
C ILE A 353 16.88 10.84 -14.60
N ALA A 354 17.24 11.15 -13.35
CA ALA A 354 16.27 11.46 -12.31
C ALA A 354 15.42 12.67 -12.71
N ARG A 355 16.04 13.76 -13.19
CA ARG A 355 15.34 14.94 -13.68
C ARG A 355 14.38 14.61 -14.82
N ALA A 356 14.81 13.81 -15.80
CA ALA A 356 13.97 13.40 -16.93
C ALA A 356 12.76 12.56 -16.51
N LEU A 357 12.90 11.78 -15.44
CA LEU A 357 11.85 10.92 -14.89
C LEU A 357 11.02 11.59 -13.78
N GLY A 358 11.33 12.85 -13.41
CA GLY A 358 10.64 13.56 -12.33
C GLY A 358 11.00 13.09 -10.91
N PHE A 359 12.21 12.54 -10.73
CA PHE A 359 12.76 12.13 -9.45
C PHE A 359 13.93 13.05 -9.03
N GLU A 360 14.19 13.10 -7.73
CA GLU A 360 15.37 13.75 -7.16
C GLU A 360 16.36 12.69 -6.70
N CYS A 361 17.64 12.82 -7.08
CA CYS A 361 18.68 11.91 -6.61
C CYS A 361 18.93 12.13 -5.12
N THR A 362 19.01 11.04 -4.36
CA THR A 362 19.44 11.11 -2.96
C THR A 362 20.97 11.09 -2.88
N SER A 363 21.54 11.81 -1.92
CA SER A 363 22.98 11.75 -1.60
C SER A 363 23.38 10.53 -0.77
N LEU A 364 22.44 9.57 -0.61
CA LEU A 364 22.62 8.38 0.21
C LEU A 364 23.66 7.46 -0.43
N THR A 365 24.73 7.19 0.30
CA THR A 365 25.71 6.17 -0.08
C THR A 365 25.06 4.79 -0.05
N ARG A 366 25.73 3.79 -0.65
CA ARG A 366 25.29 2.40 -0.53
C ARG A 366 25.14 1.97 0.94
N LYS A 367 26.01 2.45 1.83
CA LYS A 367 25.93 2.19 3.27
C LYS A 367 24.71 2.86 3.90
N ASP A 368 24.42 4.12 3.55
CA ASP A 368 23.25 4.84 4.08
C ASP A 368 21.95 4.19 3.62
N LYS A 369 21.89 3.75 2.35
CA LYS A 369 20.76 2.96 1.85
C LYS A 369 20.58 1.69 2.67
N TYR A 370 21.65 0.97 2.99
CA TYR A 370 21.55 -0.21 3.84
C TYR A 370 21.17 0.13 5.28
N MET A 371 21.61 1.25 5.86
CA MET A 371 21.29 1.64 7.24
C MET A 371 19.86 2.16 7.39
N ILE A 372 19.33 2.88 6.41
CA ILE A 372 17.91 3.27 6.35
C ILE A 372 17.02 2.04 6.14
N LEU A 373 17.55 1.03 5.45
CA LEU A 373 16.94 -0.28 5.25
C LEU A 373 17.26 -1.30 6.36
N ALA A 374 18.09 -0.99 7.37
CA ALA A 374 18.66 -1.94 8.35
C ALA A 374 17.83 -2.08 9.62
#